data_AF-A0A3Q3X096-F1
#
_entry.id   AF-A0A3Q3X096-F1
#
_cell.length_a   1.000
_cell.length_b   1.000
_cell.length_c   1.000
_cell.angle_alpha   90.00
_cell.angle_beta   90.00
_cell.angle_gamma   90.00
#
_symmetry.space_group_name_H-M   'P 1'
#
loop_
_entity.id
_entity.type
_entity.pdbx_description
1 polymer ?
#
loop_
_entity_poly.entity_id
_entity_poly.type
_entity_poly.pdbx_seq_one_letter_code
_entity_poly.pdbx_strand_id
1 'polypeptide(L)'
;MRCASGASIIVQEVMEEEWTALQSEDRRLPSLWGPQGMAEDYDELAVFEEIQQELMSQEMGIIEEYERNLQFEQQYISSVVEGMEVVHIICPVCCMQNLHINSHFISCPCGVHINTKKQNITPDVLQHLLESRLSEHMENCFHNPVFSVAASTDNPSSLMISCQVCDYLSIVL
;
A
#
# COMPACT_ATOMS: atom_id res chain seq x y z
N MET A 1 -10.00 -29.94 57.83
CA MET A 1 -10.27 -29.88 56.38
C MET A 1 -9.97 -31.25 55.78
N ARG A 2 -10.99 -32.07 55.53
CA ARG A 2 -10.88 -33.39 54.87
C ARG A 2 -12.01 -33.50 53.85
N CYS A 3 -11.87 -32.87 52.69
CA CYS A 3 -12.80 -33.01 51.56
C CYS A 3 -12.01 -32.76 50.26
N ALA A 4 -11.30 -33.76 49.74
CA ALA A 4 -10.68 -33.68 48.40
C ALA A 4 -10.46 -35.07 47.77
N SER A 5 -10.14 -36.13 48.53
CA SER A 5 -9.85 -37.45 47.96
C SER A 5 -11.04 -38.21 47.39
N GLY A 6 -12.26 -38.00 47.91
CA GLY A 6 -13.44 -38.75 47.46
C GLY A 6 -13.94 -38.33 46.07
N ALA A 7 -13.86 -37.03 45.75
CA ALA A 7 -14.30 -36.51 44.46
C ALA A 7 -13.41 -36.98 43.30
N SER A 8 -12.09 -37.12 43.52
CA SER A 8 -11.16 -37.62 42.50
C SER A 8 -11.38 -39.10 42.17
N ILE A 9 -11.77 -39.91 43.17
CA ILE A 9 -12.05 -41.33 43.00
C ILE A 9 -13.35 -41.54 42.23
N ILE A 10 -14.41 -40.81 42.59
CA ILE A 10 -15.71 -40.92 41.93
C ILE A 10 -15.61 -40.46 40.46
N VAL A 11 -14.88 -39.39 40.18
CA VAL A 11 -14.66 -38.93 38.80
C VAL A 11 -13.91 -39.99 37.99
N GLN A 12 -12.90 -40.64 38.56
CA GLN A 12 -12.14 -41.67 37.86
C GLN A 12 -12.98 -42.94 37.60
N GLU A 13 -13.79 -43.35 38.57
CA GLU A 13 -14.69 -44.49 38.44
C GLU A 13 -15.77 -44.23 37.37
N VAL A 14 -16.38 -43.04 37.38
CA VAL A 14 -17.35 -42.64 36.34
C VAL A 14 -16.68 -42.52 34.98
N MET A 15 -15.45 -41.99 34.89
CA MET A 15 -14.72 -41.97 33.62
C MET A 15 -14.42 -43.38 33.11
N GLU A 16 -14.04 -44.31 33.97
CA GLU A 16 -13.76 -45.70 33.57
C GLU A 16 -15.05 -46.42 33.16
N GLU A 17 -16.17 -46.21 33.85
CA GLU A 17 -17.48 -46.76 33.48
C GLU A 17 -17.97 -46.21 32.14
N GLU A 18 -17.98 -44.88 31.96
CA GLU A 18 -18.41 -44.25 30.71
C GLU A 18 -17.48 -44.60 29.55
N TRP A 19 -16.16 -44.68 29.78
CA TRP A 19 -15.19 -45.13 28.78
C TRP A 19 -15.41 -46.59 28.36
N THR A 20 -15.72 -47.46 29.32
CA THR A 20 -16.03 -48.87 29.04
C THR A 20 -17.36 -49.03 28.32
N ALA A 21 -18.36 -48.21 28.64
CA ALA A 21 -19.64 -48.15 27.94
C ALA A 21 -19.44 -47.74 26.47
N LEU A 22 -18.68 -46.67 26.22
CA LEU A 22 -18.35 -46.19 24.88
C LEU A 22 -17.61 -47.25 24.04
N GLN A 23 -16.63 -47.95 24.61
CA GLN A 23 -15.93 -49.05 23.91
C GLN A 23 -16.86 -50.24 23.59
N SER A 24 -17.87 -50.47 24.43
CA SER A 24 -18.83 -51.56 24.19
C SER A 24 -19.82 -51.25 23.06
N GLU A 25 -20.12 -49.97 22.84
CA GLU A 25 -20.92 -49.48 21.72
C GLU A 25 -20.12 -49.42 20.41
N ASP A 26 -18.83 -49.08 20.49
CA ASP A 26 -17.87 -49.13 19.37
C ASP A 26 -17.75 -50.55 18.77
N ARG A 27 -17.92 -51.60 19.58
CA ARG A 27 -17.99 -53.00 19.12
C ARG A 27 -19.28 -53.39 18.39
N ARG A 28 -20.36 -52.60 18.51
CA ARG A 28 -21.65 -52.84 17.84
C ARG A 28 -21.83 -52.00 16.58
N LEU A 29 -21.11 -50.90 16.49
CA LEU A 29 -20.95 -50.16 15.25
C LEU A 29 -19.97 -50.94 14.34
N PRO A 30 -20.18 -50.99 13.02
CA PRO A 30 -19.13 -51.44 12.12
C PRO A 30 -17.89 -50.61 12.45
N SER A 31 -16.80 -51.28 12.82
CA SER A 31 -15.54 -50.61 13.10
C SER A 31 -15.25 -49.68 11.93
N LEU A 32 -15.19 -48.37 12.18
CA LEU A 32 -14.87 -47.35 11.18
C LEU A 32 -13.52 -47.67 10.49
N TRP A 33 -12.70 -48.51 11.13
CA TRP A 33 -11.39 -48.99 10.68
C TRP A 33 -11.42 -50.46 10.22
N GLY A 34 -12.58 -50.96 9.79
CA GLY A 34 -12.70 -52.20 9.02
C GLY A 34 -12.49 -51.91 7.52
N PRO A 35 -12.31 -52.93 6.66
CA PRO A 35 -12.16 -52.75 5.21
C PRO A 35 -13.28 -51.93 4.54
N GLN A 36 -14.46 -51.87 5.19
CA GLN A 36 -15.62 -51.10 4.75
C GLN A 36 -15.55 -49.61 5.14
N GLY A 37 -15.07 -49.27 6.34
CA GLY A 37 -14.96 -47.88 6.80
C GLY A 37 -13.70 -47.16 6.27
N MET A 38 -12.64 -47.91 5.96
CA MET A 38 -11.51 -47.40 5.19
C MET A 38 -11.93 -46.88 3.80
N ALA A 39 -12.94 -47.49 3.16
CA ALA A 39 -13.40 -47.10 1.83
C ALA A 39 -14.22 -45.80 1.84
N GLU A 40 -14.98 -45.56 2.92
CA GLU A 40 -15.70 -44.28 3.15
C GLU A 40 -14.71 -43.15 3.47
N ASP A 41 -13.64 -43.44 4.23
CA ASP A 41 -12.54 -42.50 4.54
C ASP A 41 -11.77 -42.06 3.27
N TYR A 42 -11.60 -42.96 2.29
CA TYR A 42 -11.01 -42.62 0.98
C TYR A 42 -11.91 -41.69 0.13
N ASP A 43 -13.23 -41.82 0.23
CA ASP A 43 -14.20 -40.97 -0.47
C ASP A 43 -14.24 -39.56 0.15
N GLU A 44 -14.25 -39.46 1.48
CA GLU A 44 -14.17 -38.19 2.20
C GLU A 44 -12.86 -37.44 1.89
N LEU A 45 -11.71 -38.15 1.87
CA LEU A 45 -10.42 -37.56 1.50
C LEU A 45 -10.41 -37.04 0.05
N ALA A 46 -11.07 -37.72 -0.88
CA ALA A 46 -11.18 -37.26 -2.27
C ALA A 46 -11.99 -35.96 -2.38
N VAL A 47 -13.08 -35.84 -1.61
CA VAL A 47 -13.88 -34.60 -1.53
C VAL A 47 -13.07 -33.46 -0.94
N PHE A 48 -12.27 -33.70 0.11
CA PHE A 48 -11.38 -32.68 0.67
C PHE A 48 -10.30 -32.24 -0.33
N GLU A 49 -9.74 -33.16 -1.12
CA GLU A 49 -8.78 -32.82 -2.17
C GLU A 49 -9.43 -31.96 -3.27
N GLU A 50 -10.65 -32.29 -3.69
CA GLU A 50 -11.41 -31.49 -4.66
C GLU A 50 -11.66 -30.05 -4.14
N ILE A 51 -12.10 -29.91 -2.89
CA ILE A 51 -12.31 -28.60 -2.25
C ILE A 51 -11.00 -27.80 -2.18
N GLN A 52 -9.88 -28.46 -1.81
CA GLN A 52 -8.58 -27.79 -1.77
C GLN A 52 -8.15 -27.30 -3.15
N GLN A 53 -8.32 -28.12 -4.19
CA GLN A 53 -8.01 -27.73 -5.57
C GLN A 53 -8.89 -26.56 -6.04
N GLU A 54 -10.19 -26.58 -5.72
CA GLU A 54 -11.09 -25.47 -6.04
C GLU A 54 -10.64 -24.18 -5.35
N LEU A 55 -10.34 -24.22 -4.05
CA LEU A 55 -9.88 -23.05 -3.30
C LEU A 55 -8.58 -22.47 -3.86
N MET A 56 -7.60 -23.33 -4.18
CA MET A 56 -6.35 -22.89 -4.81
C MET A 56 -6.60 -22.27 -6.18
N SER A 57 -7.49 -22.85 -6.98
CA SER A 57 -7.87 -22.30 -8.29
C SER A 57 -8.55 -20.94 -8.16
N GLN A 58 -9.41 -20.76 -7.15
CA GLN A 58 -10.08 -19.48 -6.89
C GLN A 58 -9.09 -18.42 -6.43
N GLU A 59 -8.17 -18.76 -5.51
CA GLU A 59 -7.12 -17.84 -5.05
C GLU A 59 -6.24 -17.38 -6.20
N MET A 60 -5.81 -18.32 -7.07
CA MET A 60 -5.05 -17.98 -8.27
C MET A 60 -5.84 -17.05 -9.20
N GLY A 61 -7.14 -17.33 -9.42
CA GLY A 61 -8.00 -16.49 -10.24
C GLY A 61 -8.15 -15.05 -9.71
N ILE A 62 -8.22 -14.89 -8.39
CA ILE A 62 -8.27 -13.56 -7.75
C ILE A 62 -6.96 -12.80 -8.01
N ILE A 63 -5.80 -13.45 -7.86
CA ILE A 63 -4.50 -12.84 -8.12
C ILE A 63 -4.38 -12.44 -9.60
N GLU A 64 -4.74 -13.34 -10.52
CA GLU A 64 -4.70 -13.07 -11.96
C GLU A 64 -5.62 -11.91 -12.37
N GLU A 65 -6.82 -11.82 -11.79
CA GLU A 65 -7.73 -10.70 -12.03
C GLU A 65 -7.15 -9.38 -11.50
N TYR A 66 -6.58 -9.39 -10.30
CA TYR A 66 -5.93 -8.22 -9.72
C TYR A 66 -4.77 -7.73 -10.57
N GLU A 67 -3.87 -8.62 -10.99
CA GLU A 67 -2.73 -8.28 -11.84
C GLU A 67 -3.18 -7.71 -13.19
N ARG A 68 -4.24 -8.30 -13.77
CA ARG A 68 -4.83 -7.80 -15.01
C ARG A 68 -5.42 -6.40 -14.83
N ASN A 69 -6.13 -6.15 -13.72
CA ASN A 69 -6.68 -4.82 -13.42
C ASN A 69 -5.56 -3.79 -13.21
N LEU A 70 -4.50 -4.16 -12.48
CA LEU A 70 -3.33 -3.31 -12.29
C LEU A 70 -2.66 -2.96 -13.63
N GLN A 71 -2.55 -3.93 -14.54
CA GLN A 71 -2.01 -3.69 -15.87
C GLN A 71 -2.89 -2.73 -16.68
N PHE A 72 -4.21 -2.84 -16.60
CA PHE A 72 -5.13 -1.91 -17.26
C PHE A 72 -5.02 -0.49 -16.70
N GLU A 73 -4.96 -0.34 -15.38
CA GLU A 73 -4.77 0.95 -14.73
C GLU A 73 -3.46 1.60 -15.16
N GLN A 74 -2.37 0.83 -15.20
CA GLN A 74 -1.08 1.32 -15.66
C GLN A 74 -1.13 1.75 -17.13
N GLN A 75 -1.74 0.95 -18.01
CA GLN A 75 -1.91 1.29 -19.42
C GLN A 75 -2.75 2.56 -19.61
N TYR A 76 -3.81 2.73 -18.81
CA TYR A 76 -4.63 3.93 -18.83
C TYR A 76 -3.82 5.16 -18.44
N ILE A 77 -3.08 5.11 -17.33
CA ILE A 77 -2.22 6.21 -16.87
C ILE A 77 -1.18 6.54 -17.94
N SER A 78 -0.46 5.53 -18.46
CA SER A 78 0.55 5.74 -19.51
C SER A 78 -0.04 6.39 -20.76
N SER A 79 -1.22 5.94 -21.20
CA SER A 79 -1.91 6.50 -22.37
C SER A 79 -2.30 7.97 -22.16
N VAL A 80 -2.75 8.34 -20.95
CA VAL A 80 -3.06 9.73 -20.61
C VAL A 80 -1.80 10.59 -20.60
N VAL A 81 -0.69 10.07 -20.07
CA VAL A 81 0.61 10.78 -20.04
C VAL A 81 1.19 10.95 -21.44
N GLU A 82 1.15 9.92 -22.29
CA GLU A 82 1.61 9.98 -23.69
C GLU A 82 0.83 11.00 -24.53
N GLY A 83 -0.44 11.26 -24.19
CA GLY A 83 -1.26 12.28 -24.83
C GLY A 83 -0.93 13.73 -24.43
N MET A 84 -0.05 13.96 -23.44
CA MET A 84 0.33 15.30 -23.01
C MET A 84 1.47 15.85 -23.87
N GLU A 85 1.13 16.71 -24.84
CA GLU A 85 2.06 17.26 -25.83
C GLU A 85 3.01 18.34 -25.27
N VAL A 86 2.77 18.84 -24.04
CA VAL A 86 3.53 19.94 -23.42
C VAL A 86 3.86 19.62 -21.96
N VAL A 87 5.13 19.79 -21.58
CA VAL A 87 5.57 19.70 -20.18
C VAL A 87 4.93 20.85 -19.39
N HIS A 88 3.96 20.50 -18.55
CA HIS A 88 3.31 21.43 -17.64
C HIS A 88 3.90 21.30 -16.24
N ILE A 89 4.47 22.38 -15.72
CA ILE A 89 4.99 22.42 -14.34
C ILE A 89 3.88 22.86 -13.41
N ILE A 90 3.46 21.98 -12.51
CA ILE A 90 2.50 22.32 -11.44
C ILE A 90 3.16 23.33 -10.50
N CYS A 91 2.41 24.35 -10.10
CA CYS A 91 2.88 25.36 -9.17
C CYS A 91 3.26 24.72 -7.82
N PRO A 92 4.52 24.83 -7.38
CA PRO A 92 4.98 24.15 -6.17
C PRO A 92 4.47 24.80 -4.89
N VAL A 93 3.88 26.00 -4.97
CA VAL A 93 3.33 26.74 -3.82
C VAL A 93 1.89 26.34 -3.52
N CYS A 94 1.03 26.26 -4.55
CA CYS A 94 -0.38 25.91 -4.35
C CYS A 94 -0.69 24.44 -4.65
N CYS A 95 0.15 23.76 -5.44
CA CYS A 95 -0.06 22.37 -5.89
C CYS A 95 -1.38 22.13 -6.66
N MET A 96 -2.00 23.19 -7.21
CA MET A 96 -3.36 23.12 -7.78
C MET A 96 -3.45 23.60 -9.24
N GLN A 97 -2.54 24.45 -9.71
CA GLN A 97 -2.55 24.97 -11.07
C GLN A 97 -1.15 24.90 -11.70
N ASN A 98 -1.10 24.80 -13.02
CA ASN A 98 0.15 24.90 -13.78
C ASN A 98 0.73 26.32 -13.73
N LEU A 99 2.05 26.43 -13.72
CA LEU A 99 2.77 27.68 -13.88
C LEU A 99 2.64 28.18 -15.32
N HIS A 100 2.36 29.48 -15.47
CA HIS A 100 2.51 30.18 -16.73
C HIS A 100 3.95 30.72 -16.82
N ILE A 101 4.76 30.11 -17.68
CA ILE A 101 6.18 30.40 -17.84
C ILE A 101 6.40 31.11 -19.17
N ASN A 102 7.02 32.28 -19.13
CA ASN A 102 7.44 33.03 -20.31
C ASN A 102 8.89 33.52 -20.13
N SER A 103 9.52 34.03 -21.18
CA SER A 103 10.88 34.59 -21.21
C SER A 103 11.12 35.79 -20.27
N HIS A 104 10.10 36.27 -19.58
CA HIS A 104 10.16 37.46 -18.73
C HIS A 104 9.65 37.24 -17.31
N PHE A 105 8.75 36.29 -17.10
CA PHE A 105 8.18 36.03 -15.79
C PHE A 105 7.59 34.62 -15.69
N ILE A 106 7.46 34.16 -14.46
CA ILE A 106 6.73 32.96 -14.07
C ILE A 106 5.56 33.41 -13.19
N SER A 107 4.35 32.91 -13.45
CA SER A 107 3.18 33.28 -12.69
C SER A 107 2.20 32.14 -12.44
N CYS A 108 1.40 32.25 -11.38
CA CYS A 108 0.31 31.33 -11.07
C CYS A 108 -0.91 32.09 -10.54
N PRO A 109 -2.15 31.66 -10.85
CA PRO A 109 -3.37 32.26 -10.30
C PRO A 109 -3.44 32.30 -8.77
N CYS A 110 -2.66 31.48 -8.06
CA CYS A 110 -2.56 31.51 -6.60
C CYS A 110 -1.82 32.75 -6.04
N GLY A 111 -1.22 33.58 -6.90
CA GLY A 111 -0.52 34.80 -6.52
C GLY A 111 1.00 34.76 -6.67
N VAL A 112 1.58 33.62 -7.08
CA VAL A 112 3.00 33.54 -7.42
C VAL A 112 3.29 34.42 -8.64
N HIS A 113 4.26 35.32 -8.51
CA HIS A 113 4.76 36.14 -9.62
C HIS A 113 6.26 36.43 -9.44
N ILE A 114 7.07 35.85 -10.33
CA ILE A 114 8.54 35.88 -10.30
C ILE A 114 9.04 36.50 -11.60
N ASN A 115 9.88 37.53 -11.49
CA ASN A 115 10.43 38.23 -12.66
C ASN A 115 11.76 37.58 -13.08
N THR A 116 11.77 37.01 -14.30
CA THR A 116 12.92 36.31 -14.87
C THR A 116 13.61 37.11 -15.97
N LYS A 117 13.31 38.40 -16.19
CA LYS A 117 13.90 39.19 -17.30
C LYS A 117 15.44 39.18 -17.38
N LYS A 118 16.12 38.97 -16.25
CA LYS A 118 17.60 38.91 -16.17
C LYS A 118 18.15 37.47 -16.17
N GLN A 119 17.28 36.47 -16.10
CA GLN A 119 17.62 35.05 -16.00
C GLN A 119 16.90 34.31 -17.14
N ASN A 120 17.63 33.71 -18.08
CA ASN A 120 17.02 32.95 -19.18
C ASN A 120 16.46 31.61 -18.66
N ILE A 121 15.31 31.66 -17.97
CA ILE A 121 14.65 30.49 -17.39
C ILE A 121 13.67 29.91 -18.41
N THR A 122 14.00 28.73 -18.93
CA THR A 122 13.06 27.89 -19.69
C THR A 122 12.28 26.97 -18.75
N PRO A 123 11.15 26.39 -19.19
CA PRO A 123 10.44 25.37 -18.42
C PRO A 123 11.37 24.21 -17.99
N ASP A 124 12.20 23.70 -18.90
CA ASP A 124 13.12 22.59 -18.60
C ASP A 124 14.13 22.94 -17.49
N VAL A 125 14.68 24.16 -17.53
CA VAL A 125 15.61 24.65 -16.50
C VAL A 125 14.91 24.74 -15.15
N LEU A 126 13.67 25.27 -15.13
CA LEU A 126 12.89 25.34 -13.90
C LEU A 126 12.58 23.95 -13.34
N GLN A 127 12.18 23.02 -14.20
CA GLN A 127 11.91 21.64 -13.82
C GLN A 127 13.14 21.00 -13.17
N HIS A 128 14.30 21.08 -13.83
CA HIS A 128 15.54 20.53 -13.30
C HIS A 128 15.94 21.17 -11.96
N LEU A 129 15.74 22.49 -11.79
CA LEU A 129 16.01 23.18 -10.53
C LEU A 129 15.10 22.67 -9.40
N LEU A 130 13.81 22.48 -9.67
CA LEU A 130 12.87 21.94 -8.69
C LEU A 130 13.23 20.50 -8.32
N GLU A 131 13.44 19.64 -9.31
CA GLU A 131 13.80 18.23 -9.10
C GLU A 131 15.12 18.08 -8.34
N SER A 132 16.14 18.87 -8.69
CA SER A 132 17.44 18.84 -8.02
C SER A 132 17.33 19.23 -6.55
N ARG A 133 16.59 20.31 -6.23
CA ARG A 133 16.42 20.76 -4.84
C ARG A 133 15.57 19.80 -4.00
N LEU A 134 14.55 19.21 -4.61
CA LEU A 134 13.75 18.17 -3.95
C LEU A 134 14.58 16.92 -3.69
N SER A 135 15.36 16.47 -4.66
CA SER A 135 16.21 15.29 -4.54
C SER A 135 17.27 15.47 -3.45
N GLU A 136 17.95 16.63 -3.43
CA GLU A 136 18.93 17.01 -2.40
C GLU A 136 18.33 16.95 -0.98
N HIS A 137 17.09 17.43 -0.83
CA HIS A 137 16.37 17.34 0.44
C HIS A 137 16.01 15.89 0.81
N MET A 138 15.53 15.11 -0.16
CA MET A 138 15.05 13.73 0.03
C MET A 138 16.16 12.74 0.43
N GLU A 139 17.43 13.07 0.20
CA GLU A 139 18.56 12.26 0.68
C GLU A 139 18.58 12.13 2.21
N ASN A 140 18.15 13.17 2.93
CA ASN A 140 18.27 13.26 4.38
C ASN A 140 16.92 13.41 5.10
N CYS A 141 15.82 13.64 4.38
CA CYS A 141 14.51 13.87 4.98
C CYS A 141 13.34 13.43 4.08
N PHE A 142 12.41 12.64 4.65
CA PHE A 142 11.21 12.17 3.96
C PHE A 142 9.97 13.07 4.13
N HIS A 143 10.11 14.23 4.78
CA HIS A 143 9.00 15.18 4.91
C HIS A 143 8.84 16.00 3.64
N ASN A 144 7.62 16.46 3.35
CA ASN A 144 7.39 17.34 2.21
C ASN A 144 7.89 18.75 2.52
N PRO A 145 8.83 19.30 1.73
CA PRO A 145 9.24 20.68 1.90
C PRO A 145 8.16 21.63 1.39
N VAL A 146 8.15 22.85 1.93
CA VAL A 146 7.23 23.94 1.59
C VAL A 146 7.94 24.93 0.66
N PHE A 147 7.27 25.29 -0.43
CA PHE A 147 7.73 26.34 -1.32
C PHE A 147 7.09 27.68 -0.97
N SER A 148 7.88 28.74 -1.08
CA SER A 148 7.44 30.10 -0.82
C SER A 148 8.11 31.09 -1.77
N VAL A 149 7.46 32.25 -1.98
CA VAL A 149 8.05 33.35 -2.76
C VAL A 149 8.47 34.45 -1.80
N ALA A 150 9.76 34.80 -1.81
CA ALA A 150 10.27 35.94 -1.08
C ALA A 150 10.36 37.14 -2.02
N ALA A 151 9.57 38.18 -1.75
CA ALA A 151 9.70 39.47 -2.42
C ALA A 151 10.57 40.39 -1.57
N SER A 152 11.60 40.98 -2.16
CA SER A 152 12.39 42.04 -1.51
C SER A 152 12.22 43.34 -2.27
N THR A 153 12.43 44.47 -1.59
CA THR A 153 12.27 45.81 -2.15
C THR A 153 13.25 46.12 -3.28
N ASP A 154 14.38 45.39 -3.35
CA ASP A 154 15.49 45.68 -4.26
C ASP A 154 15.88 44.51 -5.20
N ASN A 155 15.45 43.27 -4.92
CA ASN A 155 15.71 42.10 -5.78
C ASN A 155 14.42 41.52 -6.38
N PRO A 156 14.49 40.89 -7.58
CA PRO A 156 13.36 40.15 -8.13
C PRO A 156 12.89 39.08 -7.14
N SER A 157 11.57 38.85 -7.09
CA SER A 157 10.97 37.83 -6.23
C SER A 157 11.64 36.49 -6.45
N SER A 158 12.14 35.86 -5.39
CA SER A 158 12.84 34.57 -5.46
C SER A 158 11.93 33.42 -5.01
N LEU A 159 12.02 32.28 -5.68
CA LEU A 159 11.35 31.06 -5.26
C LEU A 159 12.26 30.31 -4.28
N MET A 160 11.74 29.95 -3.12
CA MET A 160 12.47 29.28 -2.07
C MET A 160 11.79 27.97 -1.69
N ILE A 161 12.61 27.02 -1.24
CA ILE A 161 12.19 25.74 -0.67
C ILE A 161 12.68 25.67 0.78
N SER A 162 11.82 25.23 1.69
CA SER A 162 12.15 25.12 3.11
C SER A 162 11.50 23.89 3.75
N CYS A 163 12.16 23.25 4.71
CA CYS A 163 11.59 22.14 5.46
C CYS A 163 11.50 22.50 6.94
N GLN A 164 10.33 22.26 7.54
CA GLN A 164 10.09 22.57 8.95
C GLN A 164 10.73 21.56 9.92
N VAL A 165 11.31 20.46 9.40
CA VAL A 165 11.82 19.35 10.21
C VAL A 165 13.34 19.25 10.21
N CYS A 166 14.00 19.46 9.06
CA CYS A 166 15.44 19.25 8.91
C CYS A 166 16.25 20.54 8.68
N ASP A 167 15.65 21.72 8.95
CA ASP A 167 16.25 23.05 8.73
C ASP A 167 16.77 23.30 7.29
N TYR A 168 16.39 22.45 6.33
CA TYR A 168 16.77 22.63 4.93
C TYR A 168 16.10 23.90 4.39
N LEU A 169 16.91 24.79 3.82
CA LEU A 169 16.47 26.02 3.18
C LEU A 169 17.34 26.26 1.96
N SER A 170 16.71 26.47 0.81
CA SER A 170 17.44 26.76 -0.43
C SER A 170 16.65 27.70 -1.34
N ILE A 171 17.39 28.40 -2.21
CA ILE A 171 16.83 29.23 -3.27
C ILE A 171 16.76 28.37 -4.54
N VAL A 172 15.58 28.37 -5.16
CA VAL A 172 15.31 27.67 -6.42
C VAL A 172 15.54 28.62 -7.60
N LEU A 173 15.04 29.86 -7.51
CA LEU A 173 15.10 30.92 -8.54
C LEU A 173 15.26 32.31 -7.91
#